data_AF-A0A535WY28-F1
#
_entry.id   AF-A0A535WY28-F1
#
_cell.length_a   1.000
_cell.length_b   1.000
_cell.length_c   1.000
_cell.angle_alpha   90.00
_cell.angle_beta   90.00
_cell.angle_gamma   90.00
#
_symmetry.space_group_name_H-M   'P 1'
#
loop_
_entity.id
_entity.type
_entity.pdbx_description
1 polymer ?
#
loop_
_entity_poly.entity_id
_entity_poly.type
_entity_poly.pdbx_seq_one_letter_code
_entity_poly.pdbx_strand_id
1 'polypeptide(L)'
;MTGEEAAAFAALEAKLHGLQGSEFMAAFVREQVKPGVQVPPPPASVSPEMQKRPAGITALIRAFEDYAFDRRLLAEAQFPAFLAYGDQTHEVESIKAGILARLFGDLRVHRYSGIHHFVPPEMIYSADYSQALLDHWRRADVLAAKLSL
;
A
#
# COMPACT_ATOMS: atom_id res chain seq x y z
N MET A 1 9.80 0.13 -13.61
CA MET A 1 9.85 0.75 -12.27
C MET A 1 10.82 1.93 -12.31
N THR A 2 10.62 2.93 -11.45
CA THR A 2 11.62 3.97 -11.15
C THR A 2 12.76 3.36 -10.31
N GLY A 3 13.89 4.06 -10.21
CA GLY A 3 15.01 3.62 -9.36
C GLY A 3 14.64 3.52 -7.87
N GLU A 4 13.80 4.43 -7.38
CA GLU A 4 13.30 4.41 -5.99
C GLU A 4 12.44 3.16 -5.70
N GLU A 5 11.54 2.80 -6.62
CA GLU A 5 10.73 1.59 -6.48
C GLU A 5 11.59 0.33 -6.53
N ALA A 6 12.52 0.26 -7.48
CA ALA A 6 13.42 -0.88 -7.62
C ALA A 6 14.28 -1.06 -6.35
N ALA A 7 14.81 0.03 -5.79
CA ALA A 7 15.56 -0.01 -4.54
C ALA A 7 14.72 -0.48 -3.36
N ALA A 8 13.48 0.01 -3.23
CA ALA A 8 12.58 -0.41 -2.16
C ALA A 8 12.17 -1.88 -2.27
N PHE A 9 11.93 -2.37 -3.50
CA PHE A 9 11.66 -3.79 -3.75
C PHE A 9 12.87 -4.66 -3.44
N ALA A 10 14.05 -4.32 -3.95
CA ALA A 10 15.28 -5.07 -3.69
C ALA A 10 15.60 -5.14 -2.18
N ALA A 11 15.32 -4.06 -1.43
CA ALA A 11 15.49 -4.05 0.02
C ALA A 11 14.52 -5.01 0.73
N LEU A 12 13.26 -5.10 0.29
CA LEU A 12 12.30 -6.07 0.80
C LEU A 12 12.75 -7.49 0.47
N GLU A 13 13.11 -7.77 -0.79
CA GLU A 13 13.56 -9.08 -1.22
C GLU A 13 14.78 -9.57 -0.44
N ALA A 14 15.78 -8.70 -0.25
CA ALA A 14 16.99 -9.04 0.49
C ALA A 14 16.69 -9.50 1.93
N LYS A 15 15.65 -8.94 2.56
CA LYS A 15 15.23 -9.31 3.92
C LYS A 15 14.44 -10.62 3.98
N LEU A 16 13.78 -10.99 2.88
CA LEU A 16 12.97 -12.21 2.79
C LEU A 16 13.74 -13.38 2.19
N HIS A 17 14.84 -13.11 1.48
CA HIS A 17 15.60 -14.11 0.75
C HIS A 17 16.08 -15.24 1.67
N GLY A 18 15.78 -16.48 1.27
CA GLY A 18 16.16 -17.69 2.01
C GLY A 18 15.25 -18.03 3.19
N LEU A 19 14.39 -17.13 3.66
CA LEU A 19 13.43 -17.41 4.73
C LEU A 19 12.29 -18.30 4.24
N GLN A 20 11.77 -19.16 5.12
CA GLN A 20 10.67 -20.07 4.81
C GLN A 20 9.62 -20.05 5.94
N GLY A 21 8.41 -20.53 5.63
CA GLY A 21 7.37 -20.80 6.63
C GLY A 21 7.09 -19.62 7.57
N SER A 22 7.19 -19.89 8.89
CA SER A 22 6.91 -18.90 9.94
C SER A 22 7.93 -17.77 10.00
N GLU A 23 9.21 -18.05 9.70
CA GLU A 23 10.27 -17.03 9.69
C GLU A 23 10.04 -16.02 8.57
N PHE A 24 9.70 -16.51 7.37
CA PHE A 24 9.29 -15.66 6.26
C PHE A 24 8.11 -14.79 6.65
N MET A 25 7.06 -15.38 7.24
CA MET A 25 5.88 -14.61 7.65
C MET A 25 6.19 -13.55 8.70
N ALA A 26 7.02 -13.88 9.69
CA ALA A 26 7.42 -12.94 10.72
C ALA A 26 8.21 -11.76 10.14
N ALA A 27 9.17 -12.03 9.26
CA ALA A 27 9.93 -11.00 8.56
C ALA A 27 9.03 -10.15 7.65
N PHE A 28 8.17 -10.77 6.84
CA PHE A 28 7.24 -10.05 5.98
C PHE A 28 6.29 -9.15 6.78
N VAL A 29 5.68 -9.65 7.86
CA VAL A 29 4.79 -8.85 8.74
C VAL A 29 5.55 -7.68 9.35
N ARG A 30 6.81 -7.89 9.76
CA ARG A 30 7.66 -6.86 10.33
C ARG A 30 7.92 -5.71 9.36
N GLU A 31 8.11 -6.04 8.08
CA GLU A 31 8.39 -5.08 7.00
C GLU A 31 7.18 -4.23 6.59
N GLN A 32 5.98 -4.50 7.10
CA GLN A 32 4.79 -3.69 6.79
C GLN A 32 4.69 -2.43 7.65
N VAL A 33 5.47 -2.30 8.73
CA VAL A 33 5.33 -1.20 9.70
C VAL A 33 6.70 -0.66 10.13
N LYS A 34 6.78 0.55 10.69
CA LYS A 34 8.05 1.21 11.07
C LYS A 34 8.81 0.46 12.19
N PRO A 35 10.14 0.68 12.28
CA PRO A 35 10.92 0.22 13.43
C PRO A 35 10.31 0.68 14.76
N GLY A 36 10.30 -0.20 15.76
CA GLY A 36 9.76 0.09 17.10
C GLY A 36 8.24 -0.04 17.25
N VAL A 37 7.47 -0.12 16.16
CA VAL A 37 6.02 -0.36 16.20
C VAL A 37 5.76 -1.82 16.55
N GLN A 38 4.86 -2.08 17.50
CA GLN A 38 4.47 -3.45 17.84
C GLN A 38 3.66 -4.07 16.70
N VAL A 39 3.96 -5.32 16.36
CA VAL A 39 3.18 -6.09 15.37
C VAL A 39 2.27 -7.08 16.10
N PRO A 40 1.10 -7.42 15.54
CA PRO A 40 0.24 -8.43 16.12
C PRO A 40 0.98 -9.77 16.23
N PRO A 41 0.74 -10.54 17.30
CA PRO A 41 1.36 -11.85 17.44
C PRO A 41 0.90 -12.78 16.29
N PRO A 42 1.74 -13.74 15.87
CA PRO A 42 1.32 -14.75 14.92
C PRO A 42 0.09 -15.51 15.46
N PRO A 43 -0.85 -15.90 14.59
CA PRO A 43 -1.99 -16.70 15.02
C PRO A 43 -1.53 -18.05 15.56
N ALA A 44 -2.19 -18.54 16.61
CA ALA A 44 -1.84 -19.81 17.26
C ALA A 44 -1.98 -21.03 16.34
N SER A 45 -2.87 -20.95 15.35
CA SER A 45 -3.00 -21.94 14.28
C SER A 45 -3.36 -21.24 12.97
N VAL A 46 -2.98 -21.85 11.86
CA VAL A 46 -3.32 -21.41 10.50
C VAL A 46 -4.15 -22.50 9.83
N SER A 47 -5.22 -22.10 9.13
CA SER A 47 -5.98 -23.04 8.31
C SER A 47 -5.09 -23.63 7.19
N PRO A 48 -5.43 -24.79 6.62
CA PRO A 48 -4.66 -25.39 5.53
C PRO A 48 -4.42 -24.44 4.34
N GLU A 49 -5.41 -23.59 4.01
CA GLU A 49 -5.28 -22.59 2.94
C GLU A 49 -4.27 -21.50 3.31
N MET A 50 -4.29 -21.07 4.58
CA MET A 50 -3.40 -20.01 5.08
C MET A 50 -1.93 -20.46 5.20
N GLN A 51 -1.66 -21.77 5.20
CA GLN A 51 -0.29 -22.30 5.12
C GLN A 51 0.40 -21.94 3.80
N LYS A 52 -0.37 -21.67 2.73
CA LYS A 52 0.19 -21.29 1.41
C LYS A 52 0.58 -19.82 1.32
N ARG A 53 0.31 -19.00 2.34
CA ARG A 53 0.58 -17.55 2.30
C ARG A 53 2.03 -17.20 1.95
N PRO A 54 3.09 -17.83 2.51
CA PRO A 54 4.46 -17.52 2.13
C PRO A 54 4.72 -17.71 0.63
N ALA A 55 4.27 -18.84 0.09
CA ALA A 55 4.39 -19.14 -1.33
C ALA A 55 3.57 -18.17 -2.20
N GLY A 56 2.35 -17.83 -1.75
CA GLY A 56 1.49 -16.85 -2.42
C GLY A 56 2.08 -15.44 -2.43
N ILE A 57 2.66 -14.98 -1.32
CA ILE A 57 3.36 -13.69 -1.23
C ILE A 57 4.58 -13.68 -2.16
N THR A 58 5.36 -14.76 -2.17
CA THR A 58 6.51 -14.91 -3.08
C THR A 58 6.07 -14.83 -4.54
N ALA A 59 4.97 -15.50 -4.90
CA ALA A 59 4.41 -15.44 -6.24
C ALA A 59 3.90 -14.03 -6.60
N LEU A 60 3.24 -13.34 -5.66
CA LEU A 60 2.76 -11.97 -5.86
C LEU A 60 3.91 -10.97 -6.06
N ILE A 61 4.98 -11.09 -5.28
CA ILE A 61 6.19 -10.24 -5.43
C ILE A 61 6.74 -10.39 -6.85
N ARG A 62 6.98 -11.63 -7.31
CA ARG A 62 7.46 -11.90 -8.68
C ARG A 62 6.52 -11.37 -9.76
N ALA A 63 5.20 -11.53 -9.57
CA ALA A 63 4.22 -11.03 -10.52
C ALA A 63 4.28 -9.49 -10.68
N PHE A 64 4.61 -8.75 -9.61
CA PHE A 64 4.80 -7.30 -9.71
C PHE A 64 6.08 -6.92 -10.48
N GLU A 65 7.12 -7.74 -10.42
CA GLU A 65 8.35 -7.53 -11.19
C GLU A 65 8.14 -7.79 -12.70
N ASP A 66 7.43 -8.87 -13.00
CA ASP A 66 7.19 -9.31 -14.39
C ASP A 66 6.14 -8.44 -15.11
N TYR A 67 5.26 -7.78 -14.36
CA TYR A 67 4.17 -7.00 -14.94
C TYR A 67 4.63 -5.65 -15.50
N ALA A 68 4.65 -5.54 -16.82
CA ALA A 68 4.91 -4.30 -17.53
C ALA A 68 3.68 -3.36 -17.50
N PHE A 69 3.59 -2.53 -16.47
CA PHE A 69 2.55 -1.51 -16.36
C PHE A 69 2.89 -0.24 -17.14
N ASP A 70 2.00 0.20 -18.04
CA ASP A 70 2.13 1.49 -18.74
C ASP A 70 1.76 2.66 -17.83
N ARG A 71 2.80 3.27 -17.24
CA ARG A 71 2.65 4.36 -16.27
C ARG A 71 2.06 5.64 -16.88
N ARG A 72 2.11 5.80 -18.21
CA ARG A 72 1.51 6.97 -18.88
C ARG A 72 0.02 7.05 -18.63
N LEU A 73 -0.64 5.90 -18.45
CA LEU A 73 -2.05 5.83 -18.10
C LEU A 73 -2.39 6.53 -16.79
N LEU A 74 -1.46 6.60 -15.83
CA LEU A 74 -1.67 7.33 -14.58
C LEU A 74 -1.52 8.85 -14.77
N ALA A 75 -0.65 9.28 -15.68
CA ALA A 75 -0.47 10.68 -16.03
C ALA A 75 -1.61 11.22 -16.91
N GLU A 76 -2.19 10.36 -17.73
CA GLU A 76 -3.35 10.66 -18.57
C GLU A 76 -4.67 10.56 -17.79
N ALA A 77 -4.65 10.05 -16.55
CA ALA A 77 -5.83 9.94 -15.72
C ALA A 77 -6.42 11.33 -15.39
N GLN A 78 -7.66 11.54 -15.78
CA GLN A 78 -8.41 12.78 -15.52
C GLN A 78 -9.31 12.70 -14.28
N PHE A 79 -9.37 11.54 -13.63
CA PHE A 79 -10.08 11.34 -12.38
C PHE A 79 -9.18 11.65 -11.18
N PRO A 80 -9.75 12.14 -10.07
CA PRO A 80 -8.97 12.33 -8.86
C PRO A 80 -8.57 10.99 -8.25
N ALA A 81 -7.38 10.90 -7.68
CA ALA A 81 -6.93 9.75 -6.90
C ALA A 81 -6.86 10.07 -5.40
N PHE A 82 -7.13 9.08 -4.55
CA PHE A 82 -7.04 9.20 -3.10
C PHE A 82 -6.22 8.05 -2.53
N LEU A 83 -5.23 8.39 -1.70
CA LEU A 83 -4.40 7.44 -0.96
C LEU A 83 -4.44 7.83 0.52
N ALA A 84 -4.70 6.84 1.38
CA ALA A 84 -4.70 7.05 2.81
C ALA A 84 -3.92 5.92 3.50
N TYR A 85 -3.08 6.28 4.47
CA TYR A 85 -2.28 5.33 5.22
C TYR A 85 -1.91 5.86 6.60
N GLY A 86 -1.50 4.95 7.49
CA GLY A 86 -1.05 5.29 8.83
C GLY A 86 0.43 5.68 8.89
N ASP A 87 0.79 6.66 9.72
CA ASP A 87 2.16 7.15 9.86
C ASP A 87 3.14 6.16 10.52
N GLN A 88 2.64 5.07 11.10
CA GLN A 88 3.42 3.94 11.60
C GLN A 88 3.58 2.82 10.55
N THR A 89 3.03 2.98 9.35
CA THR A 89 3.30 2.10 8.19
C THR A 89 4.75 2.24 7.73
N HIS A 90 5.34 1.17 7.20
CA HIS A 90 6.72 1.18 6.71
C HIS A 90 6.97 2.33 5.71
N GLU A 91 8.20 2.86 5.71
CA GLU A 91 8.58 4.04 4.89
C GLU A 91 8.39 3.83 3.39
N VAL A 92 8.31 2.58 2.93
CA VAL A 92 7.98 2.28 1.53
C VAL A 92 6.65 2.91 1.09
N GLU A 93 5.69 3.07 2.00
CA GLU A 93 4.39 3.66 1.68
C GLU A 93 4.51 5.17 1.41
N SER A 94 5.40 5.88 2.11
CA SER A 94 5.66 7.30 1.86
C SER A 94 6.41 7.50 0.54
N ILE A 95 7.33 6.60 0.20
CA ILE A 95 8.01 6.56 -1.10
C ILE A 95 7.00 6.36 -2.23
N LYS A 96 6.13 5.34 -2.12
CA LYS A 96 5.04 5.07 -3.08
C LYS A 96 4.12 6.28 -3.24
N ALA A 97 3.70 6.90 -2.15
CA ALA A 97 2.87 8.10 -2.18
C ALA A 97 3.57 9.25 -2.95
N GLY A 98 4.86 9.46 -2.73
CA GLY A 98 5.66 10.46 -3.45
C GLY A 98 5.78 10.18 -4.95
N ILE A 99 5.93 8.91 -5.34
CA ILE A 99 5.95 8.49 -6.74
C ILE A 99 4.58 8.72 -7.39
N LEU A 100 3.51 8.29 -6.74
CA LEU A 100 2.13 8.46 -7.23
C LEU A 100 1.78 9.95 -7.39
N ALA A 101 2.24 10.80 -6.48
CA ALA A 101 2.04 12.25 -6.55
C ALA A 101 2.72 12.90 -7.77
N ARG A 102 3.78 12.29 -8.29
CA ARG A 102 4.44 12.74 -9.53
C ARG A 102 3.79 12.19 -10.79
N LEU A 103 3.01 11.11 -10.67
CA LEU A 103 2.36 10.45 -11.81
C LEU A 103 0.95 10.96 -12.03
N PHE A 104 0.12 11.01 -11.00
CA PHE A 104 -1.23 11.54 -11.11
C PHE A 104 -1.21 13.06 -11.18
N GLY A 105 -1.99 13.63 -12.09
CA GLY A 105 -2.24 15.08 -12.11
C GLY A 105 -3.02 15.58 -10.89
N ASP A 106 -3.65 14.67 -10.15
CA ASP A 106 -4.55 14.97 -9.05
C ASP A 106 -4.60 13.84 -8.02
N LEU A 107 -3.64 13.85 -7.08
CA LEU A 107 -3.59 12.91 -5.97
C LEU A 107 -3.79 13.64 -4.64
N ARG A 108 -4.70 13.12 -3.81
CA ARG A 108 -4.80 13.47 -2.39
C ARG A 108 -4.22 12.35 -1.54
N VAL A 109 -3.29 12.71 -0.67
CA VAL A 109 -2.69 11.81 0.31
C VAL A 109 -3.13 12.23 1.70
N HIS A 110 -3.72 11.32 2.47
CA HIS A 110 -4.04 11.54 3.88
C HIS A 110 -3.24 10.57 4.76
N ARG A 111 -2.42 11.13 5.65
CA ARG A 111 -1.63 10.33 6.60
C ARG A 111 -2.23 10.42 8.01
N TYR A 112 -2.71 9.29 8.51
CA TYR A 112 -3.34 9.17 9.83
C TYR A 112 -2.30 8.88 10.91
N SER A 113 -2.45 9.51 12.07
CA SER A 113 -1.49 9.39 13.19
C SER A 113 -1.67 8.08 13.95
N GLY A 114 -0.57 7.49 14.44
CA GLY A 114 -0.62 6.43 15.45
C GLY A 114 -1.15 5.08 14.98
N ILE A 115 -1.28 4.87 13.67
CA ILE A 115 -1.77 3.62 13.09
C ILE A 115 -0.87 3.13 11.96
N HIS A 116 -0.98 1.86 11.60
CA HIS A 116 -0.17 1.19 10.58
C HIS A 116 -1.04 0.28 9.70
N HIS A 117 -0.46 -0.33 8.66
CA HIS A 117 -1.18 -1.12 7.65
C HIS A 117 -2.12 -2.24 8.19
N PHE A 118 -1.81 -2.82 9.35
CA PHE A 118 -2.68 -3.84 9.97
C PHE A 118 -3.82 -3.28 10.83
N VAL A 119 -3.78 -1.98 11.10
CA VAL A 119 -4.83 -1.21 11.76
C VAL A 119 -5.22 -0.07 10.82
N PRO A 120 -5.89 -0.37 9.69
CA PRO A 120 -6.16 0.63 8.67
C PRO A 120 -7.08 1.77 9.16
N PRO A 121 -7.02 2.95 8.49
CA PRO A 121 -7.72 4.15 8.93
C PRO A 121 -9.22 3.98 9.13
N GLU A 122 -9.90 3.21 8.28
CA GLU A 122 -11.34 2.97 8.35
C GLU A 122 -11.80 2.29 9.65
N MET A 123 -10.90 1.63 10.39
CA MET A 123 -11.24 0.99 11.67
C MET A 123 -11.10 1.91 12.88
N ILE A 124 -10.22 2.91 12.82
CA ILE A 124 -9.90 3.80 13.96
C ILE A 124 -10.49 5.20 13.75
N TYR A 125 -10.33 5.73 12.54
CA TYR A 125 -10.76 7.06 12.14
C TYR A 125 -12.03 6.99 11.29
N SER A 126 -12.93 6.06 11.58
CA SER A 126 -14.04 5.70 10.67
C SER A 126 -14.86 6.90 10.20
N ALA A 127 -15.18 7.85 11.09
CA ALA A 127 -15.92 9.06 10.74
C ALA A 127 -15.12 9.98 9.80
N ASP A 128 -13.89 10.34 10.18
CA ASP A 128 -13.00 11.21 9.40
C ASP A 128 -12.65 10.57 8.04
N TYR A 129 -12.39 9.26 8.01
CA TYR A 129 -12.10 8.50 6.81
C TYR A 129 -13.31 8.45 5.86
N SER A 130 -14.51 8.20 6.40
CA SER A 130 -15.75 8.22 5.62
C SER A 130 -16.00 9.60 5.03
N GLN A 131 -15.79 10.66 5.81
CA GLN A 131 -15.93 12.03 5.32
C GLN A 131 -14.92 12.34 4.20
N ALA A 132 -13.66 11.93 4.35
CA ALA A 132 -12.63 12.10 3.32
C ALA A 132 -12.99 11.38 2.01
N LEU A 133 -13.54 10.16 2.08
CA LEU A 133 -14.03 9.43 0.92
C LEU A 133 -15.24 10.12 0.27
N LEU A 134 -16.22 10.56 1.05
CA LEU A 134 -17.38 11.30 0.54
C LEU A 134 -16.97 12.60 -0.16
N ASP A 135 -16.01 13.32 0.41
CA ASP A 135 -15.46 14.55 -0.19
C ASP A 135 -14.69 14.26 -1.48
N HIS A 136 -13.97 13.13 -1.54
CA HIS A 136 -13.29 12.66 -2.74
C HIS A 136 -14.29 12.32 -3.85
N TRP A 137 -15.35 11.57 -3.54
CA TRP A 137 -16.39 11.22 -4.52
C TRP A 137 -17.16 12.43 -5.03
N ARG A 138 -17.61 13.34 -4.14
CA ARG A 138 -18.27 14.59 -4.56
C ARG A 138 -17.38 15.40 -5.51
N ARG A 139 -16.06 15.38 -5.30
CA ARG A 139 -15.13 16.04 -6.22
C ARG A 139 -15.00 15.32 -7.56
N ALA A 140 -14.95 13.98 -7.55
CA ALA A 140 -14.96 13.20 -8.78
C ALA A 140 -16.20 13.49 -9.62
N ASP A 141 -17.38 13.59 -9.01
CA ASP A 141 -18.64 13.93 -9.70
C ASP A 141 -18.55 15.31 -10.37
N VAL A 142 -18.01 16.31 -9.67
CA VAL A 142 -17.82 17.66 -10.22
C VAL A 142 -16.84 17.66 -11.41
N LEU A 143 -15.78 16.86 -11.35
CA LEU A 143 -14.81 16.74 -12.45
C LEU A 143 -15.41 16.00 -13.65
N ALA A 144 -16.11 14.90 -13.42
CA ALA A 144 -16.78 14.13 -14.48
C ALA A 144 -17.82 14.97 -15.23
N ALA A 145 -18.59 15.79 -14.51
CA ALA A 145 -19.55 16.71 -15.13
C ALA A 145 -18.88 17.75 -16.04
N LYS A 146 -17.68 18.22 -15.68
CA LYS A 146 -16.91 19.20 -16.48
C LYS A 146 -16.28 18.59 -17.73
N LEU A 147 -15.90 17.31 -17.68
CA LEU A 147 -15.31 16.58 -18.82
C LEU A 147 -16.35 16.12 -19.84
N SER A 148 -17.63 16.06 -19.44
CA SER A 148 -18.76 15.68 -20.29
C SER A 148 -19.39 16.86 -21.06
N LEU A 149 -18.83 18.06 -20.90
CA LEU A 149 -19.21 19.31 -21.56
C LEU A 149 -18.11 19.74 -22.54
#